data_AF-F8N3X1-F1
#
_entry.id   AF-F8N3X1-F1
#
_cell.length_a   1.000
_cell.length_b   1.000
_cell.length_c   1.000
_cell.angle_alpha   90.00
_cell.angle_beta   90.00
_cell.angle_gamma   90.00
#
_symmetry.space_group_name_H-M   'P 1'
#
loop_
_entity.id
_entity.type
_entity.pdbx_description
1 polymer ?
#
loop_
_entity_poly.entity_id
_entity_poly.type
_entity_poly.pdbx_seq_one_letter_code
_entity_poly.pdbx_strand_id
1 'polypeptide(L)' 'MGRHSTSSSSKTSSSSGGKHSGAPGSGSKTKTVWYCSSCRFGPLNIDIDEYCPDCQHRRCSSCTVTTIEYNPGR' A
#
# COMPACT_ATOMS: atom_id res chain seq x y z
N MET A 1 -35.25 -39.65 22.85
CA MET A 1 -34.25 -38.70 22.30
C MET A 1 -33.50 -39.44 21.18
N GLY A 2 -33.91 -39.40 19.90
CA GLY A 2 -33.79 -38.27 18.97
C GLY A 2 -32.72 -38.61 17.91
N ARG A 3 -33.04 -39.51 16.96
CA ARG A 3 -32.17 -39.94 15.86
C ARG A 3 -32.14 -38.87 14.77
N HIS A 4 -30.97 -38.31 14.47
CA HIS A 4 -30.82 -37.39 13.34
C HIS A 4 -30.40 -38.13 12.06
N SER A 5 -31.18 -37.96 11.01
CA SER A 5 -30.81 -38.24 9.62
C SER A 5 -31.28 -37.04 8.80
N THR A 6 -30.37 -36.35 8.11
CA THR A 6 -30.70 -35.31 7.14
C THR A 6 -29.76 -35.37 5.94
N SER A 7 -30.29 -35.93 4.86
CA SER A 7 -30.24 -35.49 3.45
C SER A 7 -28.98 -34.81 2.88
N SER A 8 -28.36 -35.53 1.94
CA SER A 8 -28.01 -35.14 0.56
C SER A 8 -28.09 -33.67 0.14
N SER A 9 -27.04 -33.16 -0.52
CA SER A 9 -27.03 -32.76 -1.96
C SER A 9 -25.77 -32.00 -2.34
N SER A 10 -25.06 -32.53 -3.35
CA SER A 10 -24.42 -31.87 -4.52
C SER A 10 -23.51 -30.64 -4.33
N LYS A 11 -22.43 -30.55 -5.12
CA LYS A 11 -22.03 -29.44 -6.02
C LYS A 11 -20.51 -29.53 -6.28
N THR A 12 -20.15 -29.89 -7.52
CA THR A 12 -19.26 -29.11 -8.43
C THR A 12 -18.22 -28.22 -7.72
N SER A 13 -16.93 -28.21 -7.98
CA SER A 13 -16.21 -28.27 -9.25
C SER A 13 -14.88 -27.57 -8.99
N SER A 14 -13.81 -28.09 -9.58
CA SER A 14 -12.74 -27.31 -10.20
C SER A 14 -11.76 -26.47 -9.37
N SER A 15 -10.53 -26.49 -9.89
CA SER A 15 -9.62 -25.35 -10.01
C SER A 15 -8.58 -25.16 -8.90
N SER A 16 -7.42 -25.75 -9.17
CA SER A 16 -6.14 -25.05 -9.19
C SER A 16 -6.25 -23.52 -9.21
N GLY A 17 -5.64 -22.84 -8.24
CA GLY A 17 -5.47 -21.39 -8.32
C GLY A 17 -5.09 -20.72 -7.01
N GLY A 18 -3.79 -20.62 -6.78
CA GLY A 18 -3.17 -19.62 -5.92
C GLY A 18 -1.89 -19.14 -6.56
N LYS A 19 -1.93 -18.90 -7.88
CA LYS A 19 -0.84 -18.31 -8.63
C LYS A 19 -0.58 -16.92 -8.03
N HIS A 20 0.59 -16.71 -7.46
CA HIS A 20 1.16 -15.35 -7.38
C HIS A 20 1.58 -14.96 -8.81
N SER A 21 0.57 -14.80 -9.69
CA SER A 21 0.69 -14.13 -10.96
C SER A 21 0.60 -12.63 -10.69
N GLY A 22 1.71 -12.05 -10.24
CA GLY A 22 1.97 -10.62 -10.36
C GLY A 22 3.11 -10.48 -11.36
N ALA A 23 2.78 -10.10 -12.59
CA ALA A 23 3.70 -10.03 -13.71
C ALA A 23 4.90 -9.08 -13.47
N PRO A 24 6.08 -9.33 -14.07
CA PRO A 24 7.12 -8.32 -14.24
C PRO A 24 6.69 -7.36 -15.36
N GLY A 25 5.79 -6.44 -15.04
CA GLY A 25 5.24 -5.49 -16.01
C GLY A 25 5.48 -4.06 -15.56
N SER A 26 6.41 -3.37 -16.23
CA SER A 26 6.59 -1.91 -16.21
C SER A 26 6.85 -1.32 -14.82
N GLY A 27 8.13 -1.22 -14.43
CA GLY A 27 8.58 -0.82 -13.09
C GLY A 27 8.27 0.64 -12.72
N SER A 28 7.00 0.96 -12.48
CA SER A 28 6.61 2.11 -11.69
C SER A 28 7.03 1.85 -10.24
N LYS A 29 8.09 2.53 -9.80
CA LYS A 29 8.50 2.47 -8.40
C LYS A 29 7.59 3.41 -7.62
N THR A 30 7.01 2.94 -6.53
CA THR A 30 6.25 3.80 -5.63
C THR A 30 7.17 4.29 -4.52
N LYS A 31 7.09 5.57 -4.15
CA LYS A 31 7.83 6.18 -3.05
C LYS A 31 6.86 6.85 -2.08
N THR A 32 7.01 6.56 -0.80
CA THR A 32 6.25 7.27 0.23
C THR A 32 6.96 8.57 0.58
N VAL A 33 6.22 9.66 0.49
CA VAL A 33 6.70 11.01 0.74
C VAL A 33 5.79 11.75 1.70
N TRP A 34 6.31 12.80 2.32
CA TRP A 34 5.53 13.64 3.22
C TRP A 34 5.69 15.13 2.88
N TYR A 35 4.71 15.92 3.29
CA TYR A 35 4.67 17.38 3.14
C TYR A 35 4.55 18.02 4.52
N CYS A 36 5.40 19.01 4.78
CA CYS A 36 5.42 19.72 6.05
C CYS A 36 4.11 20.47 6.29
N SER A 37 3.49 20.29 7.46
CA SER A 37 2.26 21.01 7.80
C SER A 37 2.49 22.50 8.06
N SER A 38 3.71 22.87 8.48
CA SER A 38 4.03 24.24 8.90
C SER A 38 4.24 25.18 7.71
N CYS A 39 5.03 24.76 6.72
CA CYS A 39 5.36 25.57 5.53
C CYS A 39 4.90 24.97 4.20
N ARG A 40 4.22 23.82 4.21
CA ARG A 40 3.77 23.08 3.00
C ARG A 40 4.89 22.61 2.06
N PHE A 41 6.14 22.64 2.51
CA PHE A 41 7.28 22.12 1.77
C PHE A 41 7.21 20.60 1.58
N GLY A 42 7.51 20.12 0.37
CA GLY A 42 7.59 18.71 0.00
C GLY A 42 7.55 18.52 -1.52
N PRO A 43 7.67 17.28 -2.04
CA PRO A 43 7.65 16.01 -1.32
C PRO A 43 9.00 15.65 -0.67
N LEU A 44 8.99 15.35 0.64
CA LEU A 44 10.14 14.89 1.43
C LEU A 44 10.14 13.36 1.59
N ASN A 45 11.30 12.71 1.66
CA ASN A 45 11.36 11.26 1.82
C ASN A 45 11.04 10.85 3.25
N ILE A 46 10.04 9.99 3.45
CA ILE A 46 9.60 9.63 4.81
C ILE A 46 10.64 8.84 5.62
N ASP A 47 11.50 8.08 4.94
CA ASP A 47 12.50 7.20 5.58
C ASP A 47 13.82 7.92 5.92
N ILE A 48 14.08 9.08 5.32
CA ILE A 48 15.36 9.79 5.45
C ILE A 48 15.16 11.16 6.09
N ASP A 49 14.10 11.88 5.69
CA ASP A 49 13.85 13.24 6.13
C ASP A 49 12.92 13.23 7.35
N GLU A 50 13.50 13.23 8.56
CA GLU A 50 12.75 13.40 9.81
C GLU A 50 12.32 14.86 10.04
N TYR A 51 13.07 15.84 9.51
CA TYR A 51 12.81 17.27 9.66
C TYR A 51 12.60 17.95 8.32
N CYS A 52 11.78 19.00 8.30
CA CYS A 52 11.64 19.84 7.14
C CYS A 52 12.91 20.68 6.92
N PRO A 53 13.59 20.61 5.77
CA PRO A 53 14.82 21.38 5.53
C PRO A 53 14.58 22.89 5.42
N ASP A 54 13.35 23.30 5.13
CA ASP A 54 12.96 24.70 4.95
C ASP A 54 12.69 25.42 6.29
N CYS A 55 11.88 24.82 7.16
CA CYS A 55 11.48 25.43 8.44
C CYS A 55 11.97 24.69 9.69
N GLN A 56 12.79 23.64 9.53
CA GLN A 56 13.30 22.78 10.60
C GLN A 56 12.22 22.10 11.47
N HIS A 57 10.97 22.13 11.04
CA HIS A 57 9.86 21.48 11.74
C HIS A 57 9.97 19.94 11.63
N ARG A 58 9.99 19.25 12.78
CA ARG A 58 10.01 17.77 12.85
C ARG A 58 8.71 17.20 12.27
N ARG A 59 8.82 16.13 11.47
CA ARG A 59 7.65 15.41 10.94
C ARG A 59 6.73 14.98 12.08
N CYS A 60 5.45 15.33 11.95
CA CYS A 60 4.41 15.03 12.94
C CYS A 60 3.18 14.42 12.26
N SER A 61 2.21 13.95 13.04
CA SER A 61 0.98 13.34 12.53
C SER A 61 0.11 14.28 11.69
N SER A 62 0.29 15.60 11.82
CA SER A 62 -0.41 16.61 11.02
C SER A 62 0.21 16.82 9.64
N CYS A 63 1.41 16.28 9.39
CA CYS A 63 2.05 16.34 8.07
C CYS A 63 1.33 15.40 7.09
N THR A 64 1.15 15.84 5.85
CA THR A 64 0.49 15.03 4.82
C THR A 64 1.44 13.96 4.32
N VAL A 65 1.07 12.69 4.42
CA VAL A 65 1.85 11.57 3.87
C VAL A 65 1.10 11.01 2.66
N THR A 66 1.81 10.80 1.57
CA THR A 66 1.25 10.23 0.33
C THR A 66 2.26 9.31 -0.34
N THR A 67 1.76 8.38 -1.13
CA THR A 67 2.59 7.51 -1.98
C THR A 67 2.53 8.03 -3.40
N ILE A 68 3.68 8.40 -3.94
CA ILE A 68 3.81 8.83 -5.34
C ILE A 68 4.38 7.70 -6.19
N GLU A 69 3.85 7.56 -7.39
CA GLU A 69 4.42 6.70 -8.41
C GLU A 69 5.49 7.49 -9.17
N TYR A 70 6.70 6.95 -9.25
CA TYR A 70 7.78 7.53 -10.05
C TYR A 70 8.34 6.48 -11.00
N ASN A 71 8.53 6.89 -12.24
CA ASN A 71 9.01 6.01 -13.30
C ASN A 71 10.51 6.29 -13.51
N PRO A 72 11.45 5.52 -12.94
CA PRO A 72 12.88 5.82 -12.95
C PRO A 72 13.57 5.61 -14.33
N GLY A 73 12.80 5.56 -15.42
CA GLY A 73 13.23 5.09 -16.73
C GLY A 73 12.79 5.95 -17.91
N ARG A 74 12.57 7.25 -17.72
CA ARG A 74 12.53 8.24 -18.80
C ARG A 74 13.38 9.44 -18.45
#